data_AF-A0AAW6P1V6-F1
#
_entry.id   AF-A0AAW6P1V6-F1
#
_cell.length_a   1.000
_cell.length_b   1.000
_cell.length_c   1.000
_cell.angle_alpha   90.00
_cell.angle_beta   90.00
_cell.angle_gamma   90.00
#
_symmetry.space_group_name_H-M   'P 1'
#
loop_
_entity.id
_entity.type
_entity.pdbx_description
1 polymer ?
#
loop_
_entity_poly.entity_id
_entity_poly.type
_entity_poly.pdbx_seq_one_letter_code
_entity_poly.pdbx_strand_id
1 'polypeptide(L)'
;MKPSLTAQIAAPTEARRASYVAWLLRLDPLRVFPAGPECNTEADQHLVDTVLAQLEELTEQAARSSDRSPRAVWFRRTLDHCNEVMSGKADPADNGWFDNKAGYRRGIHLFQEVAE
;
A
#
# COMPACT_ATOMS: atom_id res chain seq x y z
N MET A 1 -23.80 17.21 3.06
CA MET A 1 -23.74 17.25 1.57
C MET A 1 -23.64 15.83 1.06
N LYS A 2 -24.36 15.46 -0.02
CA LYS A 2 -24.19 14.15 -0.65
C LYS A 2 -22.97 14.19 -1.58
N PRO A 3 -22.10 13.17 -1.59
CA PRO A 3 -20.94 13.12 -2.48
C PRO A 3 -21.38 13.02 -3.95
N SER A 4 -20.56 13.56 -4.87
CA SER A 4 -20.83 13.51 -6.32
C SER A 4 -20.80 12.07 -6.85
N LEU A 5 -21.45 11.81 -7.99
CA LEU A 5 -21.44 10.48 -8.62
C LEU A 5 -20.00 10.03 -8.95
N THR A 6 -19.14 10.96 -9.35
CA THR A 6 -17.71 10.68 -9.61
C THR A 6 -16.98 10.27 -8.34
N ALA A 7 -17.25 10.91 -7.19
CA ALA A 7 -16.69 10.52 -5.90
C ALA A 7 -17.21 9.14 -5.45
N GLN A 8 -18.48 8.83 -5.75
CA GLN A 8 -19.08 7.52 -5.45
C GLN A 8 -18.54 6.39 -6.34
N ILE A 9 -18.07 6.69 -7.56
CA ILE A 9 -17.41 5.72 -8.45
C ILE A 9 -15.92 5.58 -8.10
N ALA A 10 -15.28 6.68 -7.67
CA ALA A 10 -13.88 6.69 -7.26
C ALA A 10 -13.64 5.90 -5.96
N ALA A 11 -14.53 6.03 -4.97
CA ALA A 11 -14.36 5.38 -3.65
C ALA A 11 -14.24 3.84 -3.73
N PRO A 12 -15.10 3.09 -4.46
CA PRO A 12 -14.93 1.65 -4.66
C PRO A 12 -13.63 1.28 -5.38
N THR A 13 -13.19 2.11 -6.33
CA THR A 13 -11.89 1.89 -7.00
C THR A 13 -10.70 2.20 -6.09
N GLU A 14 -10.82 3.13 -5.15
CA GLU A 14 -9.78 3.46 -4.18
C GLU A 14 -9.66 2.40 -3.09
N ALA A 15 -10.78 1.96 -2.51
CA ALA A 15 -10.82 0.88 -1.53
C ALA A 15 -10.24 -0.43 -2.09
N ARG A 16 -10.50 -0.73 -3.38
CA ARG A 16 -9.89 -1.89 -4.05
C ARG A 16 -8.37 -1.75 -4.19
N ARG A 17 -7.87 -0.56 -4.54
CA ARG A 17 -6.42 -0.29 -4.63
C ARG A 17 -5.76 -0.36 -3.25
N ALA A 18 -6.39 0.24 -2.24
CA ALA A 18 -5.94 0.18 -0.85
C ALA A 18 -5.92 -1.25 -0.31
N SER A 19 -6.96 -2.06 -0.56
CA SER A 19 -7.00 -3.48 -0.17
C SER A 19 -5.83 -4.26 -0.74
N TYR A 20 -5.51 -4.05 -2.02
CA TYR A 20 -4.38 -4.69 -2.67
C TYR A 20 -3.05 -4.26 -2.06
N VAL A 21 -2.86 -2.96 -1.81
CA VAL A 21 -1.64 -2.44 -1.18
C VAL A 21 -1.49 -2.94 0.25
N ALA A 22 -2.57 -2.99 1.04
CA ALA A 22 -2.57 -3.55 2.38
C ALA A 22 -2.13 -5.02 2.40
N TRP A 23 -2.65 -5.83 1.47
CA TRP A 23 -2.22 -7.21 1.28
C TRP A 23 -0.74 -7.31 0.90
N LEU A 24 -0.30 -6.48 -0.04
CA LEU A 24 1.06 -6.50 -0.57
C LEU A 24 2.10 -6.11 0.49
N LEU A 25 1.79 -5.09 1.29
CA LEU A 25 2.60 -4.64 2.42
C LEU A 25 2.41 -5.51 3.67
N ARG A 26 1.52 -6.50 3.64
CA ARG A 26 1.15 -7.36 4.78
C ARG A 26 0.81 -6.54 6.04
N LEU A 27 0.05 -5.47 5.86
CA LEU A 27 -0.45 -4.68 6.98
C LEU A 27 -1.35 -5.55 7.87
N ASP A 28 -1.29 -5.31 9.17
CA ASP A 28 -2.12 -6.03 10.14
C ASP A 28 -3.61 -5.80 9.82
N PRO A 29 -4.40 -6.86 9.55
CA PRO A 29 -5.83 -6.73 9.29
C PRO A 29 -6.58 -5.97 10.38
N LEU A 30 -6.14 -6.02 11.64
CA LEU A 30 -6.77 -5.30 12.75
C LEU A 30 -6.55 -3.79 12.70
N ARG A 31 -5.53 -3.32 11.98
CA ARG A 31 -5.28 -1.89 11.75
C ARG A 31 -6.07 -1.38 10.54
N VAL A 32 -6.32 -2.27 9.58
CA VAL A 32 -6.82 -1.94 8.24
C VAL A 32 -8.34 -2.07 8.12
N PHE A 33 -8.93 -3.09 8.73
CA PHE A 33 -10.38 -3.29 8.72
C PHE A 33 -10.97 -2.83 10.05
N PRO A 34 -12.05 -2.03 10.06
CA PRO A 34 -12.77 -1.76 11.29
C PRO A 34 -13.27 -3.06 11.91
N ALA A 35 -13.40 -3.10 13.24
CA ALA A 35 -13.90 -4.25 13.98
C ALA A 35 -15.39 -4.50 13.71
N GLY A 36 -15.73 -5.05 12.54
CA GLY A 36 -17.09 -5.37 12.14
C GLY A 36 -17.22 -5.73 10.65
N PRO A 37 -18.28 -6.46 10.25
CA PRO A 37 -18.50 -6.90 8.87
C PRO A 37 -18.98 -5.79 7.91
N GLU A 38 -18.84 -4.52 8.29
CA GLU A 38 -19.47 -3.42 7.58
C GLU A 38 -18.61 -2.95 6.40
N CYS A 39 -18.97 -3.43 5.19
CA CYS A 39 -18.55 -2.79 3.94
C CYS A 39 -19.37 -1.51 3.73
N ASN A 40 -19.01 -0.45 4.44
CA ASN A 40 -19.61 0.87 4.31
C ASN A 40 -18.56 1.91 3.90
N THR A 41 -18.99 3.10 3.47
CA THR A 41 -18.08 4.14 2.96
C THR A 41 -17.07 4.63 4.01
N GLU A 42 -17.42 4.60 5.29
CA GLU A 42 -16.52 4.99 6.37
C GLU A 42 -15.39 3.96 6.58
N ALA A 43 -15.72 2.66 6.48
CA ALA A 43 -14.77 1.57 6.50
C ALA A 43 -13.80 1.62 5.30
N ASP A 44 -14.33 1.89 4.11
CA ASP A 44 -13.53 2.08 2.90
C ASP A 44 -12.56 3.26 3.04
N GLN A 45 -13.03 4.38 3.61
CA GLN A 45 -12.17 5.54 3.86
C GLN A 45 -11.09 5.24 4.90
N HIS A 46 -11.44 4.58 6.01
CA HIS A 46 -10.48 4.16 7.04
C HIS A 46 -9.37 3.27 6.47
N LEU A 47 -9.74 2.32 5.60
CA LEU A 47 -8.80 1.47 4.87
C LEU A 47 -7.84 2.32 4.02
N VAL A 48 -8.39 3.25 3.22
CA VAL A 48 -7.59 4.12 2.34
C VAL A 48 -6.63 4.98 3.17
N ASP A 49 -7.11 5.65 4.21
CA ASP A 49 -6.31 6.53 5.06
C ASP A 49 -5.20 5.77 5.78
N THR A 50 -5.51 4.59 6.33
CA THR A 50 -4.54 3.72 6.99
C THR A 50 -3.43 3.28 6.03
N VAL A 51 -3.80 2.89 4.81
CA VAL A 51 -2.85 2.44 3.79
C VAL A 51 -1.95 3.59 3.34
N LEU A 52 -2.50 4.78 3.11
CA LEU A 52 -1.72 5.96 2.74
C LEU A 52 -0.71 6.33 3.83
N ALA A 53 -1.14 6.38 5.09
CA ALA A 53 -0.27 6.69 6.21
C ALA A 53 0.89 5.68 6.36
N GLN A 54 0.60 4.38 6.24
CA GLN A 54 1.64 3.34 6.32
C GLN A 54 2.59 3.35 5.12
N LEU A 55 2.08 3.63 3.92
CA LEU A 55 2.89 3.73 2.73
C LEU A 55 3.84 4.93 2.78
N GLU A 56 3.36 6.07 3.28
CA GLU A 56 4.17 7.27 3.52
C GLU A 56 5.30 6.97 4.53
N GLU A 57 4.95 6.42 5.70
CA GLU A 57 5.92 6.05 6.75
C GLU A 57 7.03 5.13 6.22
N LEU A 58 6.67 4.06 5.50
CA LEU A 58 7.63 3.12 4.93
C LEU A 58 8.50 3.77 3.83
N THR A 59 7.93 4.68 3.04
CA THR A 59 8.66 5.42 1.99
C THR A 59 9.71 6.34 2.62
N GLU A 60 9.36 7.06 3.69
CA GLU A 60 10.28 7.92 4.41
C GLU A 60 11.42 7.13 5.08
N GLN A 61 11.10 5.99 5.71
CA GLN A 61 12.12 5.09 6.27
C GLN A 61 13.07 4.58 5.19
N ALA A 62 12.53 4.19 4.03
CA ALA A 62 13.32 3.69 2.91
C ALA A 62 14.27 4.75 2.32
N ALA A 63 13.83 6.01 2.29
CA ALA A 63 14.59 7.15 1.80
C ALA A 63 15.74 7.51 2.74
N ARG A 64 15.52 7.43 4.06
CA ARG A 64 16.55 7.69 5.09
C ARG A 64 17.57 6.55 5.21
N SER A 65 17.23 5.33 4.79
CA SER A 65 18.11 4.18 4.92
C SER A 65 19.24 4.14 3.88
N SER A 66 20.46 3.89 4.35
CA SER A 66 21.63 3.61 3.52
C SER A 66 21.72 2.14 3.07
N ASP A 67 20.80 1.26 3.51
CA ASP A 67 20.81 -0.16 3.16
C ASP A 67 20.66 -0.34 1.63
N ARG A 68 21.65 -0.99 1.02
CA ARG A 68 21.71 -1.33 -0.42
C ARG A 68 21.65 -2.83 -0.66
N SER A 69 21.31 -3.63 0.34
CA SER A 69 21.08 -5.06 0.17
C SER A 69 20.05 -5.30 -0.94
N PRO A 70 20.15 -6.43 -1.68
CA PRO A 70 19.16 -6.76 -2.71
C PRO A 70 17.72 -6.68 -2.19
N ARG A 71 17.49 -7.10 -0.94
CA ARG A 71 16.18 -7.05 -0.29
C ARG A 71 15.68 -5.62 -0.09
N ALA A 72 16.55 -4.71 0.36
CA ALA A 72 16.23 -3.28 0.49
C ALA A 72 15.89 -2.62 -0.85
N VAL A 73 16.62 -2.97 -1.92
CA VAL A 73 16.34 -2.46 -3.28
C VAL A 73 14.99 -2.96 -3.77
N TRP A 74 14.68 -4.25 -3.59
CA TRP A 74 13.39 -4.82 -3.99
C TRP A 74 12.21 -4.27 -3.20
N PHE A 75 12.42 -3.99 -1.91
CA PHE A 75 11.38 -3.39 -1.09
C PHE A 75 11.10 -1.94 -1.52
N ARG A 76 12.11 -1.13 -1.84
CA ARG A 76 11.90 0.22 -2.44
C ARG A 76 11.06 0.17 -3.72
N ARG A 77 11.38 -0.74 -4.63
CA ARG A 77 10.56 -0.97 -5.84
C ARG A 77 9.12 -1.39 -5.52
N THR A 78 8.92 -2.12 -4.43
CA THR A 78 7.57 -2.50 -3.97
C THR A 78 6.80 -1.27 -3.48
N LEU A 79 7.47 -0.37 -2.74
CA LEU A 79 6.87 0.91 -2.31
C LEU A 79 6.53 1.82 -3.50
N ASP A 80 7.41 1.92 -4.51
CA ASP A 80 7.14 2.67 -5.73
C ASP A 80 5.88 2.16 -6.44
N HIS A 81 5.74 0.82 -6.57
CA HIS A 81 4.54 0.20 -7.14
C HIS A 81 3.28 0.46 -6.30
N CYS A 82 3.38 0.37 -4.97
CA CYS A 82 2.26 0.72 -4.10
C CYS A 82 1.80 2.17 -4.32
N ASN A 83 2.72 3.11 -4.52
CA ASN A 83 2.41 4.51 -4.83
C ASN A 83 1.75 4.66 -6.21
N GLU A 84 2.22 3.95 -7.23
CA GLU A 84 1.59 3.92 -8.55
C GLU A 84 0.17 3.34 -8.51
N VAL A 85 -0.05 2.28 -7.71
CA VAL A 85 -1.37 1.71 -7.50
C VAL A 85 -2.28 2.69 -6.75
N MET A 86 -1.84 3.28 -5.64
CA MET A 86 -2.68 4.23 -4.89
C MET A 86 -3.07 5.45 -5.72
N SER A 87 -2.13 5.97 -6.54
CA SER A 87 -2.38 7.07 -7.47
C SER A 87 -3.21 6.70 -8.72
N GLY A 88 -3.55 5.42 -8.90
CA GLY A 88 -4.33 4.92 -10.03
C GLY A 88 -3.56 4.82 -11.35
N LYS A 89 -2.23 4.94 -11.32
CA LYS A 89 -1.36 4.77 -12.50
C LYS A 89 -1.14 3.29 -12.84
N ALA A 90 -1.07 2.43 -11.84
CA ALA A 90 -0.91 0.99 -11.99
C ALA A 90 -2.20 0.25 -11.62
N ASP A 91 -2.54 -0.79 -12.39
CA ASP A 91 -3.69 -1.65 -12.12
C ASP A 91 -3.31 -2.77 -11.12
N PRO A 92 -3.98 -2.88 -9.96
CA PRO A 92 -3.81 -4.01 -9.05
C PRO A 92 -3.98 -5.40 -9.69
N ALA A 93 -4.78 -5.50 -10.77
CA ALA A 93 -5.00 -6.74 -11.50
C ALA A 93 -3.77 -7.17 -12.33
N ASP A 94 -2.89 -6.23 -12.65
CA ASP A 94 -1.59 -6.52 -13.26
C ASP A 94 -0.59 -6.96 -12.17
N ASN A 95 -0.62 -8.27 -11.90
CA ASN A 95 0.12 -8.86 -10.81
C ASN A 95 1.64 -8.96 -11.05
N GLY A 96 2.18 -8.42 -12.16
CA GLY A 96 3.61 -8.26 -12.39
C GLY A 96 4.40 -9.56 -12.28
N TRP A 97 3.79 -10.68 -12.70
CA TRP A 97 4.29 -12.05 -12.49
C TRP A 97 5.76 -12.25 -12.84
N PHE A 98 6.26 -11.54 -13.86
CA PHE A 98 7.64 -11.60 -14.30
C PHE A 98 8.62 -11.06 -13.24
N ASP A 99 8.34 -9.91 -12.65
CA ASP A 99 9.21 -9.29 -11.65
C ASP A 99 9.18 -10.06 -10.33
N ASN A 100 8.04 -10.66 -9.98
CA ASN A 100 7.87 -11.45 -8.74
C ASN A 100 8.84 -12.65 -8.64
N LYS A 101 9.30 -13.19 -9.78
CA LYS A 101 10.30 -14.28 -9.81
C LYS A 101 11.69 -13.83 -9.33
N ALA A 102 12.01 -12.54 -9.45
CA ALA A 102 13.30 -11.97 -9.07
C ALA A 102 13.38 -11.52 -7.60
N GLY A 103 12.30 -11.69 -6.82
CA GLY A 103 12.22 -11.27 -5.41
C GLY A 103 11.42 -10.00 -5.17
N TYR A 104 10.92 -9.35 -6.22
CA TYR A 104 9.92 -8.29 -6.15
C TYR A 104 8.63 -8.79 -5.48
N ARG A 105 7.98 -7.95 -4.66
CA ARG A 105 6.75 -8.28 -3.90
C ARG A 105 6.88 -9.43 -2.89
N ARG A 106 8.09 -9.91 -2.56
CA ARG A 106 8.33 -10.95 -1.53
C ARG A 106 8.71 -10.36 -0.17
N GLY A 107 7.70 -10.12 0.64
CA GLY A 107 7.82 -9.89 2.08
C GLY A 107 8.28 -8.48 2.47
N ILE A 108 7.97 -8.10 3.71
CA ILE A 108 8.36 -6.82 4.30
C ILE A 108 9.88 -6.81 4.51
N HIS A 109 10.53 -5.70 4.16
CA HIS A 109 11.88 -5.36 4.62
C HIS A 109 11.75 -4.22 5.63
N LEU A 110 12.20 -4.47 6.85
CA LEU A 110 12.28 -3.42 7.88
C LEU A 110 13.65 -2.76 7.73
N PHE A 111 13.67 -1.49 7.34
CA PHE A 111 14.91 -0.73 7.35
C PHE A 111 15.34 -0.51 8.79
N GLN A 112 16.61 -0.76 9.09
CA GLN A 112 17.18 -0.37 10.37
C GLN A 112 17.34 1.15 10.37
N GLU A 113 16.76 1.81 11.37
CA GLU A 113 17.02 3.23 11.64
C GLU A 113 18.48 3.38 12.02
N VAL A 114 19.20 4.24 11.31
CA VAL A 114 20.54 4.66 11.71
C VAL A 114 20.33 5.66 12.83
N ALA A 115 20.62 5.27 14.07
CA ALA A 115 20.68 6.20 15.19
C ALA A 115 21.75 7.26 14.88
N GLU A 116 21.40 8.53 15.03
CA GLU A 116 22.33 9.67 14.99
C GLU A 116 23.45 9.53 16.04
#